data_AF-A0A7S6Z1T8-F1
#
_entry.id   AF-A0A7S6Z1T8-F1
#
_cell.length_a   1.000
_cell.length_b   1.000
_cell.length_c   1.000
_cell.angle_alpha   90.00
_cell.angle_beta   90.00
_cell.angle_gamma   90.00
#
_symmetry.space_group_name_H-M   'P 1'
#
loop_
_entity.id
_entity.type
_entity.pdbx_description
1 polymer ?
#
loop_
_entity_poly.entity_id
_entity_poly.type
_entity_poly.pdbx_seq_one_letter_code
_entity_poly.pdbx_strand_id
1 'polypeptide(L)'
;MHSWVTVYDMATLTFSCHEAGSSRPRMCAGFLLRGAEHNLTVSLAKIRGELTRLPTSGGHTLHASYAAMAIANGVAPDHPALARCRSSDLDAGDQRTQHRSADAPADSQEPYSLAR
;
A
#
# COMPACT_ATOMS: atom_id res chain seq x y z
N MET A 1 -2.40 -17.81 -16.43
CA MET A 1 -1.58 -17.43 -15.27
C MET A 1 -2.53 -17.22 -14.10
N HIS A 2 -2.47 -18.05 -13.05
CA HIS A 2 -3.45 -18.06 -11.96
C HIS A 2 -3.06 -17.08 -10.87
N SER A 3 -3.60 -15.87 -10.93
CA SER A 3 -3.37 -14.77 -9.98
C SER A 3 -4.02 -14.98 -8.59
N TRP A 4 -4.88 -15.99 -8.47
CA TRP A 4 -5.58 -16.43 -7.27
C TRP A 4 -4.66 -16.81 -6.12
N VAL A 5 -3.49 -17.36 -6.41
CA VAL A 5 -2.56 -17.76 -5.34
C VAL A 5 -1.98 -16.53 -4.62
N THR A 6 -1.95 -15.37 -5.28
CA THR A 6 -1.42 -14.11 -4.74
C THR A 6 -2.26 -13.53 -3.61
N VAL A 7 -3.56 -13.88 -3.52
CA VAL A 7 -4.49 -13.31 -2.52
C VAL A 7 -4.51 -14.08 -1.19
N TYR A 8 -3.83 -15.23 -1.11
CA TYR A 8 -3.73 -16.00 0.12
C TYR A 8 -2.74 -15.38 1.11
N ASP A 9 -2.98 -15.61 2.39
CA ASP A 9 -2.03 -15.26 3.44
C ASP A 9 -0.70 -15.97 3.19
N MET A 10 0.39 -15.28 3.48
CA MET A 10 1.75 -15.77 3.28
C MET A 10 2.09 -16.14 1.83
N ALA A 11 1.28 -15.70 0.85
CA ALA A 11 1.61 -15.87 -0.55
C ALA A 11 2.96 -15.20 -0.87
N THR A 12 3.73 -15.84 -1.76
CA THR A 12 5.02 -15.32 -2.23
C THR A 12 4.92 -14.70 -3.62
N LEU A 13 3.88 -15.03 -4.39
CA LEU A 13 3.59 -14.36 -5.66
C LEU A 13 2.98 -13.00 -5.43
N THR A 14 3.16 -12.07 -6.37
CA THR A 14 2.66 -10.69 -6.29
C THR A 14 1.93 -10.31 -7.57
N PHE A 15 1.03 -9.33 -7.50
CA PHE A 15 0.39 -8.79 -8.71
C PHE A 15 1.38 -7.90 -9.45
N SER A 16 1.51 -8.13 -10.76
CA SER A 16 2.27 -7.27 -11.64
C SER A 16 1.48 -6.00 -12.00
N CYS A 17 2.19 -4.90 -12.22
CA CYS A 17 1.63 -3.70 -12.83
C CYS A 17 1.13 -4.04 -14.24
N HIS A 18 -0.13 -3.76 -14.53
CA HIS A 18 -0.74 -4.07 -15.82
C HIS A 18 -0.16 -3.23 -16.98
N GLU A 19 0.41 -2.07 -16.67
CA GLU A 19 1.10 -1.22 -17.65
C GLU A 19 2.58 -1.58 -17.84
N ALA A 20 3.17 -2.24 -16.84
CA ALA A 20 4.52 -2.77 -16.97
C ALA A 20 4.43 -4.05 -17.81
N GLY A 21 4.64 -3.92 -19.12
CA GLY A 21 4.65 -5.05 -20.05
C GLY A 21 5.54 -6.21 -19.58
N SER A 22 5.35 -7.38 -20.18
CA SER A 22 5.95 -8.66 -19.73
C SER A 22 7.48 -8.68 -19.71
N SER A 23 8.16 -7.77 -20.41
CA SER A 23 9.62 -7.68 -20.47
C SER A 23 10.26 -7.10 -19.20
N ARG A 24 9.51 -6.33 -18.39
CA ARG A 24 9.99 -5.72 -17.14
C ARG A 24 8.88 -5.70 -16.08
N PRO A 25 8.45 -6.87 -15.57
CA PRO A 25 7.38 -6.94 -14.61
C PRO A 25 7.75 -6.15 -13.35
N ARG A 26 6.90 -5.20 -12.98
CA ARG A 26 7.00 -4.44 -11.72
C ARG A 26 5.83 -4.82 -10.83
N MET A 27 6.00 -4.71 -9.52
CA MET A 27 4.89 -4.91 -8.59
C MET A 27 3.81 -3.84 -8.79
N CYS A 28 2.55 -4.23 -8.70
CA CYS A 28 1.41 -3.32 -8.84
C CYS A 28 1.40 -2.30 -7.70
N ALA A 29 1.31 -1.00 -8.03
CA ALA A 29 1.20 0.05 -7.03
C ALA A 29 -0.10 -0.08 -6.21
N GLY A 30 -1.22 -0.41 -6.87
CA GLY A 30 -2.49 -0.67 -6.18
C GLY A 30 -2.40 -1.84 -5.19
N PHE A 31 -1.60 -2.86 -5.49
CA PHE A 31 -1.36 -3.98 -4.57
C PHE A 31 -0.66 -3.48 -3.30
N LEU A 32 0.45 -2.74 -3.46
CA LEU A 32 1.21 -2.19 -2.34
C LEU A 32 0.44 -1.14 -1.52
N LEU A 33 -0.41 -0.35 -2.18
CA LEU A 33 -1.12 0.77 -1.55
C LEU A 33 -2.45 0.38 -0.90
N ARG A 34 -3.07 -0.74 -1.30
CA ARG A 34 -4.46 -1.07 -0.91
C ARG A 34 -4.60 -2.32 -0.04
N GLY A 35 -3.52 -3.01 0.36
CA GLY A 35 -3.63 -4.09 1.36
C GLY A 35 -2.73 -5.33 1.16
N ALA A 36 -1.48 -5.17 0.70
CA ALA A 36 -0.56 -6.30 0.45
C ALA A 36 0.15 -6.85 1.71
N GLU A 37 -0.20 -6.41 2.91
CA GLU A 37 0.46 -6.75 4.18
C GLU A 37 0.46 -8.27 4.48
N HIS A 38 -0.57 -8.97 4.01
CA HIS A 38 -0.71 -10.42 4.17
C HIS A 38 0.29 -11.23 3.30
N ASN A 39 0.90 -10.59 2.31
CA ASN A 39 1.82 -11.23 1.39
C ASN A 39 3.21 -11.34 2.02
N LEU A 40 3.78 -12.55 2.03
CA LEU A 40 5.08 -12.81 2.67
C LEU A 40 6.20 -12.05 1.96
N THR A 41 6.18 -11.98 0.64
CA THR A 41 7.20 -11.25 -0.14
C THR A 41 7.21 -9.77 0.21
N VAL A 42 6.03 -9.15 0.32
CA VAL A 42 5.92 -7.72 0.71
C VAL A 42 6.37 -7.51 2.15
N SER A 43 5.98 -8.38 3.08
CA SER A 43 6.40 -8.31 4.47
C SER A 43 7.92 -8.43 4.64
N LEU A 44 8.55 -9.39 3.95
CA LEU A 44 10.01 -9.55 3.97
C LEU A 44 10.73 -8.36 3.33
N ALA A 45 10.22 -7.81 2.22
CA ALA A 45 10.79 -6.62 1.58
C ALA A 45 10.74 -5.39 2.50
N LYS A 46 9.66 -5.21 3.28
CA LYS A 46 9.57 -4.17 4.31
C LYS A 46 10.62 -4.38 5.41
N ILE A 47 10.72 -5.60 5.95
CA ILE A 47 11.68 -5.94 7.03
C ILE A 47 13.14 -5.73 6.58
N ARG A 48 13.47 -6.08 5.34
CA ARG A 48 14.81 -5.91 4.76
C ARG A 48 15.16 -4.47 4.39
N GLY A 49 14.21 -3.54 4.49
CA GLY A 49 14.40 -2.16 4.04
C GLY A 49 14.45 -2.02 2.50
N GLU A 50 13.98 -3.01 1.76
CA GLU A 50 13.87 -2.96 0.28
C GLU A 50 12.63 -2.13 -0.14
N LEU A 51 11.63 -2.04 0.74
CA LEU A 51 10.43 -1.23 0.58
C LEU A 51 10.35 -0.13 1.64
N THR A 52 11.30 0.81 1.60
CA THR A 52 11.40 1.94 2.55
C THR A 52 10.37 3.05 2.33
N ARG A 53 9.79 3.13 1.12
CA ARG A 53 8.72 4.07 0.77
C ARG A 53 7.72 3.38 -0.14
N LEU A 54 6.42 3.54 0.15
CA LEU A 54 5.38 3.08 -0.75
C LEU A 54 5.41 3.88 -2.06
N PRO A 55 5.17 3.24 -3.23
CA PRO A 55 5.10 3.96 -4.49
C PRO A 55 3.93 4.96 -4.47
N THR A 56 4.05 6.07 -5.20
CA THR A 56 2.87 6.87 -5.54
C THR A 56 2.11 6.20 -6.69
N SER A 57 0.87 6.63 -6.94
CA SER A 57 0.12 6.17 -8.12
C SER A 57 0.78 6.57 -9.45
N GLY A 58 1.75 7.49 -9.43
CA GLY A 58 2.44 7.98 -10.63
C GLY A 58 1.51 8.70 -11.62
N GLY A 59 0.33 9.14 -11.18
CA GLY A 59 -0.71 9.71 -12.05
C GLY A 59 -1.64 8.66 -12.69
N HIS A 60 -1.40 7.37 -12.45
CA HIS A 60 -2.24 6.29 -12.97
C HIS A 60 -3.46 6.06 -12.09
N THR A 61 -4.59 5.76 -12.72
CA THR A 61 -5.81 5.38 -12.01
C THR A 61 -5.61 4.03 -11.33
N LEU A 62 -5.70 4.00 -10.00
CA LEU A 62 -5.71 2.77 -9.23
C LEU A 62 -7.13 2.22 -9.16
N HIS A 63 -7.25 0.90 -9.01
CA HIS A 63 -8.54 0.29 -8.68
C HIS A 63 -9.06 0.82 -7.33
N ALA A 64 -10.39 0.85 -7.20
CA ALA A 64 -11.08 1.39 -6.03
C ALA A 64 -10.75 0.66 -4.71
N SER A 65 -10.37 -0.62 -4.78
CA SER A 65 -10.01 -1.42 -3.61
C SER A 65 -9.07 -2.56 -3.98
N TYR A 66 -8.47 -3.19 -2.96
CA TYR A 66 -7.71 -4.43 -3.15
C TYR A 66 -8.55 -5.52 -3.83
N ALA A 67 -9.81 -5.69 -3.42
CA ALA A 67 -10.70 -6.66 -4.04
C ALA A 67 -10.98 -6.33 -5.51
N ALA A 68 -11.26 -5.06 -5.84
CA ALA A 68 -11.46 -4.63 -7.23
C ALA A 68 -10.21 -4.91 -8.09
N MET A 69 -9.01 -4.64 -7.55
CA MET A 69 -7.75 -4.98 -8.20
C MET A 69 -7.57 -6.49 -8.38
N ALA A 70 -7.81 -7.28 -7.32
CA ALA A 70 -7.64 -8.73 -7.37
C ALA A 70 -8.58 -9.37 -8.39
N ILE A 71 -9.85 -8.91 -8.43
CA ILE A 71 -10.84 -9.34 -9.42
C ILE A 71 -10.41 -8.96 -10.83
N ALA A 72 -9.93 -7.74 -11.05
CA ALA A 72 -9.39 -7.30 -12.34
C ALA A 72 -8.16 -8.11 -12.77
N ASN A 73 -7.40 -8.65 -11.82
CA ASN A 73 -6.30 -9.57 -12.09
C ASN A 73 -6.75 -11.03 -12.25
N GLY A 74 -8.04 -11.34 -12.12
CA GLY A 74 -8.63 -12.65 -12.44
C GLY A 74 -9.06 -13.49 -11.25
N VAL A 75 -9.06 -12.97 -10.02
CA VAL A 75 -9.61 -13.66 -8.84
C VAL A 75 -11.14 -13.61 -8.88
N ALA A 76 -11.84 -14.71 -8.58
CA ALA A 76 -13.31 -14.67 -8.58
C ALA A 76 -13.82 -13.75 -7.47
N PRO A 77 -14.92 -13.02 -7.74
CA PRO A 77 -15.53 -12.13 -6.77
C PRO A 77 -15.94 -12.79 -5.45
N ASP A 78 -16.31 -14.07 -5.47
CA ASP A 78 -16.74 -14.86 -4.31
C ASP A 78 -15.60 -15.63 -3.64
N HIS A 79 -14.36 -15.46 -4.10
CA HIS A 79 -13.24 -16.20 -3.57
C HIS A 79 -13.03 -15.89 -2.08
N PRO A 80 -12.92 -16.90 -1.20
CA PRO A 80 -12.91 -16.71 0.25
C PRO A 80 -11.74 -15.83 0.75
N ALA A 81 -10.63 -15.79 0.01
CA ALA A 81 -9.50 -14.91 0.34
C ALA A 81 -9.81 -13.40 0.16
N LEU A 82 -10.86 -13.06 -0.59
CA LEU A 82 -11.37 -11.69 -0.70
C LEU A 82 -12.35 -11.35 0.42
N ALA A 83 -13.00 -12.33 1.05
CA ALA A 83 -14.06 -12.11 2.05
C ALA A 83 -13.62 -11.29 3.28
N ARG A 84 -12.32 -11.23 3.57
CA ARG A 84 -11.78 -10.42 4.67
C ARG A 84 -11.46 -8.98 4.28
N CYS A 85 -11.47 -8.60 3.01
CA CYS A 85 -11.23 -7.26 2.44
C CYS A 85 -10.27 -6.30 3.18
N ARG A 86 -9.29 -6.84 3.93
CA ARG A 86 -7.95 -6.37 4.33
C ARG A 86 -7.77 -4.85 4.33
N SER A 87 -8.69 -4.13 4.97
CA SER A 87 -8.86 -2.69 4.85
C SER A 87 -7.73 -1.92 5.51
N SER A 88 -7.15 -0.97 4.76
CA SER A 88 -6.97 0.35 5.33
C SER A 88 -8.09 1.22 4.76
N ASP A 89 -9.09 1.50 5.59
CA ASP A 89 -10.17 2.45 5.34
C ASP A 89 -9.62 3.89 5.25
N LEU A 90 -8.87 4.21 4.20
CA LEU A 90 -8.30 5.54 3.97
C LEU A 90 -9.01 6.35 2.87
N ASP A 91 -10.19 5.92 2.43
CA ASP A 91 -11.10 6.76 1.61
C ASP A 91 -12.23 7.40 2.45
N ALA A 92 -11.95 7.75 3.71
CA ALA A 92 -12.81 8.60 4.52
C ALA A 92 -12.13 9.97 4.77
N GLY A 93 -12.15 10.83 3.75
CA GLY A 93 -12.07 12.28 3.90
C GLY A 93 -10.67 12.87 4.15
N ASP A 94 -9.92 13.11 3.07
CA ASP A 94 -8.97 14.23 3.05
C ASP A 94 -9.73 15.56 3.03
N GLN A 95 -10.19 15.97 4.21
CA GLN A 95 -10.51 17.36 4.53
C GLN A 95 -9.66 17.77 5.73
N ARG A 96 -8.33 17.69 5.61
CA ARG A 96 -7.41 18.32 6.57
C ARG A 96 -6.49 19.31 5.88
N THR A 97 -7.09 20.22 5.12
CA THR A 97 -6.44 21.46 4.69
C THR A 97 -7.49 22.55 4.64
N GLN A 98 -7.79 23.17 5.80
CA GLN A 98 -8.41 24.49 5.92
C GLN A 98 -8.63 24.92 7.39
N HIS A 99 -7.59 24.95 8.23
CA HIS A 99 -7.49 25.94 9.31
C HIS A 99 -6.08 25.95 9.92
N ARG A 100 -5.18 26.75 9.36
CA ARG A 100 -4.04 27.27 10.11
C ARG A 100 -3.82 28.71 9.70
N SER A 101 -4.79 29.54 10.06
CA SER A 101 -4.56 30.97 10.22
C SER A 101 -3.86 31.19 11.55
N ALA A 102 -2.81 31.99 11.50
CA ALA A 102 -2.12 32.73 12.55
C ALA A 102 -2.43 32.36 14.01
N ASP A 103 -1.43 31.82 14.71
CA ASP A 103 -0.79 32.54 15.81
C ASP A 103 0.30 31.64 16.42
N ALA A 104 1.54 32.14 16.38
CA ALA A 104 2.63 31.61 17.19
C ALA A 104 2.58 32.32 18.54
N PRO A 105 2.95 31.60 19.62
CA PRO A 105 4.01 32.18 20.44
C PRO A 105 5.16 31.19 20.68
N ALA A 106 6.32 31.81 20.84
CA ALA A 106 7.57 31.20 21.22
C ALA A 106 7.48 30.52 22.60
N ASP A 107 8.10 29.35 22.74
CA ASP A 107 8.70 28.99 24.01
C ASP A 107 9.88 28.02 23.83
N SER A 108 11.05 28.54 24.16
CA SER A 108 12.25 27.92 24.75
C SER A 108 12.60 26.48 24.38
N GLN A 109 13.64 26.35 23.56
CA GLN A 109 14.48 25.17 23.46
C GLN A 109 15.30 24.99 24.74
N GLU A 110 15.17 23.86 25.42
CA GLU A 110 16.20 23.35 26.33
C GLU A 110 16.84 22.12 25.68
N PRO A 111 18.15 22.14 25.36
CA PRO A 111 18.81 21.00 24.74
C PRO A 111 19.13 19.92 25.78
N TYR A 112 18.70 18.69 25.49
CA TYR A 112 19.19 17.49 26.17
C TYR A 112 20.73 17.43 26.07
N SER A 113 21.38 17.63 27.22
CA SER A 113 22.82 17.52 27.42
C SER A 113 23.34 16.11 27.09
N LEU A 114 24.40 16.05 26.28
CA LEU A 114 25.26 14.90 26.05
C LEU A 114 26.56 15.08 26.84
N ALA A 115 26.85 14.19 27.78
CA ALA A 115 28.16 13.78 28.34
C ALA A 115 27.94 13.26 29.77
N ARG A 116 28.57 12.21 30.29
CA ARG A 116 29.66 11.33 29.84
C ARG A 116 29.62 10.08 30.71
#